data_AF-A0A4D6Y3A8-F1
#
_entry.id   AF-A0A4D6Y3A8-F1
#
_cell.length_a   1.000
_cell.length_b   1.000
_cell.length_c   1.000
_cell.angle_alpha   90.00
_cell.angle_beta   90.00
_cell.angle_gamma   90.00
#
_symmetry.space_group_name_H-M   'P 1'
#
loop_
_entity.id
_entity.type
_entity.pdbx_description
1 polymer ?
#
loop_
_entity_poly.entity_id
_entity_poly.type
_entity_poly.pdbx_seq_one_letter_code
_entity_poly.pdbx_strand_id
1 'polypeptide(L)'
;MIIVSKNAQKHLTSLLSHEPIGTQIRVFVIHPGTQIAECGLAFCHENEIEKLDIKLKYKNFFIYVNQEIISYLKNAEIDLITDHISSQLTLKAPYVKKNCSLEKNSFYSKESSLEEKIQNFLNEEINPQLSMHGGQVHVTKIDKTGTVTIRFSGGCNGCSMIGLTLKQTVEKKLLSTFSVIKKVRDETEHLHGTHSFY
;
A
#
# COMPACT_ATOMS: atom_id res chain seq x y z
N MET A 1 -4.72 8.79 17.56
CA MET A 1 -5.14 10.18 17.85
C MET A 1 -4.44 11.07 16.84
N ILE A 2 -5.22 11.83 16.07
CA ILE A 2 -4.70 12.75 15.05
C ILE A 2 -4.35 14.06 15.75
N ILE A 3 -3.18 14.60 15.48
CA ILE A 3 -2.71 15.87 16.02
C ILE A 3 -2.97 16.93 14.95
N VAL A 4 -3.63 18.03 15.32
CA VAL A 4 -3.90 19.13 14.38
C VAL A 4 -3.25 20.38 14.93
N SER A 5 -2.32 20.96 14.16
CA SER A 5 -1.62 22.18 14.57
C SER A 5 -2.59 23.36 14.73
N LYS A 6 -2.22 24.34 15.56
CA LYS A 6 -3.08 25.52 15.81
C LYS A 6 -3.35 26.31 14.52
N ASN A 7 -2.37 26.35 13.61
CA ASN A 7 -2.48 27.05 12.34
C ASN A 7 -3.44 26.31 11.40
N ALA A 8 -3.30 24.99 11.30
CA ALA A 8 -4.22 24.14 10.55
C ALA A 8 -5.67 24.26 11.06
N GLN A 9 -5.89 24.25 12.38
CA GLN A 9 -7.24 24.40 12.94
C GLN A 9 -7.92 25.73 12.54
N LYS A 10 -7.17 26.84 12.57
CA LYS A 10 -7.71 28.15 12.16
C LYS A 10 -8.09 28.15 10.68
N HIS A 11 -7.20 27.64 9.83
CA HIS A 11 -7.44 27.59 8.39
C HIS A 11 -8.62 26.68 8.03
N LEU A 12 -8.69 25.50 8.63
CA LEU A 12 -9.82 24.58 8.47
C LEU A 12 -11.16 25.20 8.91
N THR A 13 -11.16 25.92 10.03
CA THR A 13 -12.37 26.64 10.48
C THR A 13 -12.79 27.71 9.46
N SER A 14 -11.81 28.41 8.87
CA SER A 14 -12.06 29.40 7.83
C SER A 14 -12.55 28.78 6.52
N LEU A 15 -12.13 27.56 6.18
CA LEU A 15 -12.65 26.84 5.01
C LEU A 15 -14.10 26.42 5.23
N LEU A 16 -14.38 25.81 6.39
CA LEU A 16 -15.72 25.36 6.76
C LEU A 16 -16.75 26.50 6.86
N SER A 17 -16.34 27.73 7.14
CA SER A 17 -17.26 28.88 7.15
C SER A 17 -17.75 29.28 5.76
N HIS A 18 -17.07 28.85 4.69
CA HIS A 18 -17.47 29.08 3.31
C HIS A 18 -18.28 27.91 2.72
N GLU A 19 -18.33 26.79 3.45
CA GLU A 19 -19.06 25.59 3.06
C GLU A 19 -20.50 25.59 3.62
N PRO A 20 -21.40 24.74 3.09
CA PRO A 20 -22.75 24.61 3.60
C PRO A 20 -22.80 24.25 5.08
N ILE A 21 -23.88 24.68 5.75
CA ILE A 21 -24.14 24.34 7.16
C ILE A 21 -24.23 22.82 7.30
N GLY A 22 -23.46 22.27 8.24
CA GLY A 22 -23.39 20.83 8.49
C GLY A 22 -22.18 20.15 7.85
N THR A 23 -21.44 20.82 6.98
CA THR A 23 -20.18 20.30 6.42
C THR A 23 -19.10 20.19 7.49
N GLN A 24 -18.43 19.04 7.53
CA GLN A 24 -17.33 18.73 8.43
C GLN A 24 -16.16 18.18 7.62
N ILE A 25 -15.10 17.76 8.29
CA ILE A 25 -13.89 17.24 7.63
C ILE A 25 -13.85 15.74 7.78
N ARG A 26 -13.50 15.03 6.73
CA ARG A 26 -13.19 13.60 6.75
C ARG A 26 -11.75 13.37 6.34
N VAL A 27 -11.05 12.54 7.10
CA VAL A 27 -9.74 12.02 6.69
C VAL A 27 -9.97 10.73 5.95
N PHE A 28 -9.36 10.59 4.78
CA PHE A 28 -9.36 9.35 4.03
C PHE A 28 -7.93 8.94 3.68
N VAL A 29 -7.76 7.64 3.47
CA VAL A 29 -6.51 7.06 3.02
C VAL A 29 -6.82 6.22 1.79
N ILE A 30 -6.16 6.53 0.68
CA ILE A 30 -6.21 5.74 -0.55
C ILE A 30 -5.09 4.71 -0.46
N HIS A 31 -5.42 3.45 -0.74
CA HIS A 31 -4.49 2.31 -0.66
C HIS A 31 -3.77 2.17 0.69
N PRO A 32 -4.49 2.17 1.84
CA PRO A 32 -3.88 2.10 3.17
C PRO A 32 -2.92 0.91 3.31
N GLY A 33 -1.73 1.17 3.85
CA GLY A 33 -0.73 0.13 4.06
C GLY A 33 0.15 -0.20 2.85
N THR A 34 -0.07 0.38 1.68
CA THR A 34 0.81 0.17 0.51
C THR A 34 1.92 1.24 0.45
N GLN A 35 2.97 1.03 -0.37
CA GLN A 35 3.98 2.08 -0.60
C GLN A 35 3.41 3.31 -1.33
N ILE A 36 2.35 3.08 -2.12
CA ILE A 36 1.58 4.12 -2.81
C ILE A 36 0.45 4.67 -1.94
N ALA A 37 0.45 4.41 -0.63
CA ALA A 37 -0.59 4.92 0.25
C ALA A 37 -0.54 6.46 0.27
N GLU A 38 -1.71 7.05 0.00
CA GLU A 38 -1.92 8.49 0.00
C GLU A 38 -2.97 8.83 1.04
N CYS A 39 -2.78 9.91 1.77
CA CYS A 39 -3.73 10.39 2.75
C CYS A 39 -4.19 11.79 2.39
N GLY A 40 -5.50 12.02 2.51
CA GLY A 40 -6.12 13.27 2.12
C GLY A 40 -7.20 13.72 3.10
N LEU A 41 -7.65 14.94 2.87
CA LEU A 41 -8.75 15.57 3.60
C LEU A 41 -9.86 15.87 2.60
N ALA A 42 -11.08 15.51 2.95
CA ALA A 42 -12.28 15.82 2.19
C ALA A 42 -13.29 16.55 3.08
N PHE A 43 -14.17 17.30 2.45
CA PHE A 43 -15.39 17.75 3.09
C PHE A 43 -16.37 16.57 3.18
N CYS A 44 -17.11 16.52 4.27
CA CYS A 44 -18.08 15.47 4.53
C CYS A 44 -19.36 16.10 5.07
N HIS A 45 -20.46 15.86 4.37
CA HIS A 45 -21.77 16.32 4.77
C HIS A 45 -22.41 15.34 5.76
N GLU A 46 -23.42 15.80 6.50
CA GLU A 46 -24.13 14.98 7.49
C GLU A 46 -24.74 13.68 6.90
N ASN A 47 -25.11 13.70 5.62
CA ASN A 47 -25.68 12.55 4.92
C ASN A 47 -24.65 11.48 4.50
N GLU A 48 -23.35 11.79 4.58
CA GLU A 48 -22.24 10.92 4.15
C GLU A 48 -21.53 10.24 5.32
N ILE A 49 -22.02 10.48 6.54
CA ILE A 49 -21.45 9.90 7.76
C ILE A 49 -21.92 8.45 7.88
N GLU A 50 -20.97 7.54 7.92
CA GLU A 50 -21.23 6.11 8.05
C GLU A 50 -21.29 5.68 9.52
N LYS A 51 -21.93 4.54 9.81
CA LYS A 51 -22.02 4.01 11.18
C LYS A 51 -20.66 3.63 11.78
N LEU A 52 -19.68 3.33 10.93
CA LEU A 52 -18.33 2.96 11.32
C LEU A 52 -17.40 4.18 11.41
N ASP A 53 -17.90 5.39 11.18
CA ASP A 53 -17.10 6.60 11.31
C ASP A 53 -16.95 7.01 12.78
N ILE A 54 -15.70 7.20 13.19
CA ILE A 54 -15.34 7.70 14.49
C ILE A 54 -15.31 9.22 14.41
N LYS A 55 -16.09 9.86 15.27
CA LYS A 55 -16.17 11.31 15.41
C LYS A 55 -15.08 11.81 16.36
N LEU A 56 -14.10 12.53 15.82
CA LEU A 56 -13.06 13.22 16.60
C LEU A 56 -13.46 14.67 16.83
N LYS A 57 -13.63 15.05 18.10
CA LYS A 57 -14.03 16.41 18.49
C LYS A 57 -12.83 17.34 18.64
N TYR A 58 -12.83 18.42 17.88
CA TYR A 58 -11.91 19.55 18.04
C TYR A 58 -12.68 20.79 18.52
N LYS A 59 -11.97 21.92 18.68
CA LYS A 59 -12.56 23.14 19.25
C LYS A 59 -13.78 23.64 18.47
N ASN A 60 -13.64 23.78 17.14
CA ASN A 60 -14.64 24.45 16.30
C ASN A 60 -15.21 23.56 15.19
N PHE A 61 -14.72 22.33 15.04
CA PHE A 61 -15.13 21.42 13.99
C PHE A 61 -14.94 19.97 14.43
N PHE A 62 -15.52 19.06 13.65
CA PHE A 62 -15.36 17.63 13.83
C PHE A 62 -14.55 17.04 12.67
N ILE A 63 -13.73 16.05 12.99
CA ILE A 63 -13.09 15.22 11.99
C ILE A 63 -13.71 13.83 12.07
N TYR A 64 -14.24 13.34 10.95
CA TYR A 64 -14.69 11.97 10.79
C TYR A 64 -13.58 11.12 10.19
N VAL A 65 -13.43 9.92 10.74
CA VAL A 65 -12.43 8.95 10.30
C VAL A 65 -13.06 7.58 10.39
N ASN A 66 -13.00 6.80 9.32
CA ASN A 66 -13.51 5.44 9.34
C ASN A 66 -12.69 4.58 10.33
N GLN A 67 -13.37 3.76 11.12
CA GLN A 67 -12.75 2.88 12.11
C GLN A 67 -11.69 1.94 11.51
N GLU A 68 -11.83 1.54 10.24
CA GLU A 68 -10.86 0.67 9.58
C GLU A 68 -9.51 1.36 9.31
N ILE A 69 -9.53 2.68 9.05
CA ILE A 69 -8.31 3.44 8.72
C ILE A 69 -7.64 4.07 9.96
N ILE A 70 -8.33 4.09 11.10
CA ILE A 70 -7.86 4.81 12.29
C ILE A 70 -6.52 4.27 12.83
N SER A 71 -6.28 2.97 12.65
CA SER A 71 -5.03 2.30 13.03
C SER A 71 -3.83 2.83 12.24
N TYR A 72 -4.02 3.16 10.95
CA TYR A 72 -2.98 3.72 10.07
C TYR A 72 -2.71 5.21 10.34
N LEU A 73 -3.68 5.91 10.92
CA LEU A 73 -3.59 7.33 11.26
C LEU A 73 -3.06 7.55 12.69
N LYS A 74 -2.43 6.55 13.30
CA LYS A 74 -1.69 6.72 14.55
C LYS A 74 -0.60 7.77 14.33
N ASN A 75 -0.42 8.70 15.27
CA ASN A 75 0.53 9.82 15.15
C ASN A 75 0.43 10.62 13.84
N ALA A 76 -0.73 10.64 13.19
CA ALA A 76 -0.94 11.52 12.05
C ALA A 76 -1.02 12.97 12.53
N GLU A 77 -0.36 13.85 11.80
CA GLU A 77 -0.28 15.28 12.07
C GLU A 77 -0.81 16.07 10.87
N ILE A 78 -1.76 16.97 11.11
CA ILE A 78 -2.25 17.93 10.13
C ILE A 78 -1.61 19.27 10.46
N ASP A 79 -0.85 19.79 9.50
CA ASP A 79 -0.18 21.08 9.61
C ASP A 79 -0.45 21.96 8.38
N LEU A 80 -0.26 23.26 8.54
CA LEU A 80 -0.40 24.23 7.46
C LEU A 80 0.97 24.82 7.17
N ILE A 81 1.49 24.50 5.98
CA ILE A 81 2.72 25.11 5.49
C ILE A 81 2.30 26.36 4.70
N THR A 82 2.68 27.52 5.22
CA THR A 82 2.42 28.80 4.58
C THR A 82 3.72 29.32 3.97
N ASP A 83 3.82 29.30 2.66
CA ASP A 83 4.87 29.98 1.91
C ASP A 83 4.42 31.39 1.54
N HIS A 84 5.33 32.17 0.96
CA HIS A 84 5.07 33.57 0.58
C HIS A 84 3.98 33.76 -0.50
N ILE A 85 3.51 32.68 -1.15
CA ILE A 85 2.60 32.71 -2.30
C ILE A 85 1.37 31.81 -2.11
N SER A 86 1.50 30.70 -1.36
CA SER A 86 0.41 29.75 -1.14
C SER A 86 0.43 29.18 0.27
N SER A 87 -0.76 28.87 0.79
CA SER A 87 -0.94 28.12 2.04
C SER A 87 -1.39 26.72 1.68
N GLN A 88 -0.56 25.72 1.96
CA GLN A 88 -0.87 24.31 1.68
C GLN A 88 -1.08 23.55 2.99
N LEU A 89 -2.27 22.95 3.11
CA LEU A 89 -2.58 22.03 4.20
C LEU A 89 -1.90 20.69 3.93
N THR A 90 -1.05 20.27 4.86
CA THR A 90 -0.26 19.04 4.75
C THR A 90 -0.70 18.06 5.83
N LEU A 91 -1.07 16.85 5.40
CA LEU A 91 -1.33 15.74 6.31
C LEU A 91 -0.10 14.81 6.30
N LYS A 92 0.63 14.79 7.41
CA LYS A 92 1.75 13.88 7.64
C LYS A 92 1.24 12.68 8.42
N ALA A 93 1.14 11.53 7.78
CA ALA A 93 0.76 10.29 8.44
C ALA A 93 1.92 9.29 8.34
N PRO A 94 2.87 9.30 9.31
CA PRO A 94 4.08 8.47 9.24
C PRO A 94 3.78 6.97 9.24
N TYR A 95 2.58 6.57 9.66
CA TYR A 95 2.14 5.18 9.71
C TYR A 95 1.13 4.80 8.62
N VAL A 96 0.77 5.70 7.69
CA VAL A 96 -0.13 5.36 6.56
C VAL A 96 0.51 4.38 5.58
N LYS A 97 1.83 4.49 5.41
CA LYS A 97 2.65 3.55 4.63
C LYS A 97 3.13 2.36 5.44
N LYS A 98 2.81 2.32 6.74
CA LYS A 98 3.19 1.22 7.63
C LYS A 98 2.22 0.05 7.43
N ASN A 99 2.27 -0.55 6.23
CA ASN A 99 2.14 -1.99 5.96
C ASN A 99 3.00 -2.44 4.76
N CYS A 100 4.12 -1.79 4.43
CA CYS A 100 5.09 -2.43 3.54
C CYS A 100 6.04 -3.39 4.29
N SER A 101 5.96 -3.47 5.61
CA SER A 101 6.76 -4.42 6.40
C SER A 101 6.08 -4.98 7.65
N LEU A 102 4.96 -4.40 8.10
CA LEU A 102 4.28 -4.79 9.34
C LEU A 102 2.80 -4.41 9.22
N GLU A 103 1.91 -5.40 9.35
CA GLU A 103 0.45 -5.30 9.52
C GLU A 103 -0.47 -5.39 8.27
N LYS A 104 -0.11 -6.19 7.26
CA LYS A 104 -1.17 -6.98 6.61
C LYS A 104 -1.55 -8.09 7.59
N ASN A 105 -2.55 -7.79 8.43
CA ASN A 105 -3.46 -8.70 9.12
C ASN A 105 -3.73 -8.30 10.59
N SER A 106 -4.61 -7.33 10.83
CA SER A 106 -5.42 -7.34 12.06
C SER A 106 -6.69 -8.18 11.92
N PHE A 107 -6.61 -9.27 11.13
CA PHE A 107 -7.44 -10.46 11.34
C PHE A 107 -6.65 -11.79 11.28
N TYR A 108 -5.33 -11.76 11.12
CA TYR A 108 -4.46 -12.95 11.00
C TYR A 108 -3.03 -12.64 11.48
N SER A 109 -2.87 -12.68 12.81
CA SER A 109 -1.67 -13.18 13.50
C SER A 109 -0.27 -12.95 12.89
N LYS A 110 0.53 -12.16 13.63
CA LYS A 110 1.82 -12.58 14.21
C LYS A 110 2.92 -13.03 13.22
N GLU A 111 3.97 -12.21 13.13
CA GLU A 111 5.20 -12.38 12.33
C GLU A 111 4.96 -12.29 10.82
N SER A 112 5.65 -11.38 10.13
CA SER A 112 5.57 -11.26 8.67
C SER A 112 5.86 -12.62 8.04
N SER A 113 4.83 -13.23 7.45
CA SER A 113 4.89 -14.56 6.87
C SER A 113 6.03 -14.60 5.86
N LEU A 114 6.71 -15.73 5.76
CA LEU A 114 7.78 -15.96 4.79
C LEU A 114 7.33 -15.57 3.36
N GLU A 115 6.03 -15.75 3.07
CA GLU A 115 5.38 -15.37 1.82
C GLU A 115 5.44 -13.88 1.53
N GLU A 116 5.19 -13.03 2.53
CA GLU A 116 5.24 -11.58 2.36
C GLU A 116 6.67 -11.09 2.12
N LYS A 117 7.63 -11.66 2.85
CA LYS A 117 9.05 -11.31 2.67
C LYS A 117 9.52 -11.66 1.25
N ILE A 118 9.10 -12.82 0.75
CA ILE A 118 9.41 -13.26 -0.60
C ILE A 118 8.70 -12.38 -1.64
N GLN A 119 7.42 -12.07 -1.46
CA GLN A 119 6.69 -11.23 -2.40
C GLN A 119 7.28 -9.81 -2.48
N ASN A 120 7.70 -9.25 -1.34
CA ASN A 120 8.36 -7.94 -1.32
C ASN A 120 9.72 -7.99 -2.03
N PHE A 121 10.53 -9.02 -1.78
CA PHE A 121 11.79 -9.22 -2.50
C PHE A 121 11.56 -9.32 -4.02
N LEU A 122 10.54 -10.07 -4.47
CA LEU A 122 10.19 -10.14 -5.89
C LEU A 122 9.82 -8.76 -6.45
N ASN A 123 9.05 -7.96 -5.70
CA ASN A 123 8.63 -6.63 -6.14
C ASN A 123 9.78 -5.61 -6.22
N GLU A 124 10.78 -5.71 -5.34
CA GLU A 124 11.87 -4.74 -5.25
C GLU A 124 13.08 -5.14 -6.10
N GLU A 125 13.43 -6.43 -6.16
CA GLU A 125 14.70 -6.89 -6.75
C GLU A 125 14.54 -7.59 -8.11
N ILE A 126 13.32 -8.04 -8.44
CA ILE A 126 13.05 -8.84 -9.64
C ILE A 126 12.12 -8.10 -10.61
N ASN A 127 10.93 -7.73 -10.14
CA ASN A 127 9.88 -7.13 -10.97
C ASN A 127 10.26 -5.82 -11.66
N PRO A 128 11.14 -4.95 -11.14
CA PRO A 128 11.59 -3.79 -11.90
C PRO A 128 12.34 -4.19 -13.18
N GLN A 129 13.14 -5.25 -13.12
CA GLN A 129 13.87 -5.78 -14.28
C GLN A 129 12.94 -6.49 -15.25
N LEU A 130 11.97 -7.26 -14.74
CA LEU A 130 10.98 -7.94 -15.59
C LEU A 130 10.03 -6.95 -16.28
N SER A 131 9.63 -5.89 -15.57
CA SER A 131 8.66 -4.91 -16.07
C SER A 131 9.22 -4.11 -17.25
N MET A 132 10.55 -3.94 -17.34
CA MET A 132 11.20 -3.36 -18.52
C MET A 132 10.93 -4.16 -19.80
N HIS A 133 10.62 -5.45 -19.66
CA HIS A 133 10.25 -6.36 -20.74
C HIS A 133 8.75 -6.71 -20.70
N GLY A 134 7.95 -5.93 -19.98
CA GLY A 134 6.50 -6.12 -19.87
C GLY A 134 6.08 -7.36 -19.08
N GLY A 135 6.97 -7.96 -18.30
CA GLY A 135 6.67 -9.15 -17.49
C GLY A 135 6.73 -8.90 -15.99
N GLN A 136 6.15 -9.82 -15.22
CA GLN A 136 6.15 -9.78 -13.76
C GLN A 136 6.21 -11.20 -13.19
N VAL A 137 6.53 -11.31 -11.90
CA VAL A 137 6.50 -12.56 -11.14
C VAL A 137 5.89 -12.36 -9.76
N HIS A 138 5.09 -13.34 -9.33
CA HIS A 138 4.44 -13.35 -8.02
C HIS A 138 4.60 -14.71 -7.36
N VAL A 139 4.65 -14.73 -6.03
CA VAL A 139 4.54 -15.98 -5.27
C VAL A 139 3.08 -16.40 -5.22
N THR A 140 2.82 -17.69 -5.45
CA THR A 140 1.46 -18.26 -5.41
C THR A 140 1.26 -19.15 -4.19
N LYS A 141 2.31 -19.82 -3.74
CA LYS A 141 2.24 -20.74 -2.61
C LYS A 141 3.60 -21.01 -2.00
N ILE A 142 3.63 -21.21 -0.68
CA ILE A 142 4.80 -21.76 0.01
C ILE A 142 4.39 -23.04 0.74
N ASP A 143 5.07 -24.14 0.43
CA ASP A 143 4.89 -25.40 1.12
C ASP A 143 5.68 -25.42 2.44
N LYS A 144 5.17 -26.14 3.44
CA LYS A 144 5.81 -26.34 4.76
C LYS A 144 7.20 -26.97 4.69
N THR A 145 7.56 -27.55 3.55
CA THR A 145 8.87 -28.16 3.26
C THR A 145 9.92 -27.15 2.80
N GLY A 146 9.55 -25.87 2.62
CA GLY A 146 10.44 -24.82 2.11
C GLY A 146 10.45 -24.71 0.58
N THR A 147 9.42 -25.22 -0.10
CA THR A 147 9.27 -25.08 -1.55
C THR A 147 8.38 -23.87 -1.85
N VAL A 148 8.89 -22.94 -2.67
CA VAL A 148 8.18 -21.72 -3.07
C VAL A 148 7.70 -21.88 -4.49
N THR A 149 6.40 -21.72 -4.73
CA THR A 149 5.82 -21.71 -6.07
C THR A 149 5.65 -20.27 -6.53
N ILE A 150 6.18 -19.97 -7.72
CA ILE A 150 6.10 -18.67 -8.37
C ILE A 150 5.37 -18.79 -9.70
N ARG A 151 4.68 -17.72 -10.09
CA ARG A 151 4.00 -17.58 -11.38
C ARG A 151 4.50 -16.33 -12.08
N PHE A 152 4.93 -16.49 -13.32
CA PHE A 152 5.25 -15.38 -14.22
C PHE A 152 3.99 -14.91 -14.95
N SER A 153 3.93 -13.63 -15.24
CA SER A 153 2.86 -12.97 -15.98
C SER A 153 3.43 -11.95 -16.98
N GLY A 154 2.61 -11.48 -17.91
CA GLY A 154 2.99 -10.49 -18.94
C GLY A 154 3.92 -11.05 -20.03
N GLY A 155 4.80 -10.22 -20.58
CA GLY A 155 5.75 -10.57 -21.65
C GLY A 155 6.77 -11.66 -21.28
N CYS A 156 6.88 -12.00 -20.00
CA CYS A 156 7.65 -13.15 -19.54
C CYS A 156 6.91 -14.49 -19.69
N ASN A 157 5.60 -14.47 -19.94
CA ASN A 157 4.76 -15.66 -20.10
C ASN A 157 4.62 -16.06 -21.59
N GLY A 158 5.74 -16.45 -22.22
CA GLY A 158 5.72 -16.87 -23.64
C GLY A 158 7.03 -16.78 -24.42
N CYS A 159 8.16 -16.40 -23.80
CA CYS A 159 9.46 -16.41 -24.47
C CYS A 159 10.21 -17.72 -24.22
N SER A 160 10.20 -18.61 -25.22
CA SER A 160 10.78 -19.96 -25.19
C SER A 160 12.28 -20.01 -24.91
N MET A 161 13.02 -18.91 -25.16
CA MET A 161 14.46 -18.83 -24.91
C MET A 161 14.81 -18.30 -23.49
N ILE A 162 13.84 -17.71 -22.79
CA ILE A 162 14.05 -16.98 -21.52
C ILE A 162 13.52 -17.77 -20.30
N GLY A 163 12.50 -18.63 -20.46
CA GLY A 163 11.85 -19.29 -19.32
C GLY A 163 12.79 -20.06 -18.37
N LEU A 164 13.78 -20.77 -18.91
CA LEU A 164 14.76 -21.53 -18.11
C LEU A 164 15.78 -20.64 -17.38
N THR A 165 16.34 -19.64 -18.06
CA THR A 165 17.37 -18.76 -17.51
C THR A 165 16.78 -17.75 -16.52
N LEU A 166 15.59 -17.25 -16.80
CA LEU A 166 14.84 -16.34 -15.92
C LEU A 166 14.47 -17.04 -14.62
N LYS A 167 13.86 -18.23 -14.72
CA LYS A 167 13.55 -19.07 -13.56
C LYS A 167 14.80 -19.34 -12.72
N GLN A 168 15.89 -19.76 -13.35
CA GLN A 168 17.16 -20.03 -12.64
C GLN A 168 17.70 -18.79 -11.93
N THR A 169 17.56 -17.60 -12.53
CA THR A 169 18.01 -16.34 -11.94
C THR A 169 17.17 -15.97 -10.72
N VAL A 170 15.84 -16.07 -10.83
CA VAL A 170 14.92 -15.81 -9.71
C VAL A 170 15.12 -16.84 -8.59
N GLU A 171 15.27 -18.12 -8.94
CA GLU A 171 15.54 -19.20 -8.00
C GLU A 171 16.86 -18.99 -7.23
N LYS A 172 17.96 -18.68 -7.93
CA LYS A 172 19.25 -18.38 -7.28
C LYS A 172 19.15 -17.20 -6.32
N LYS A 173 18.52 -16.11 -6.77
CA LYS A 173 18.32 -14.90 -5.95
C LYS A 173 17.48 -15.20 -4.70
N LEU A 174 16.40 -15.97 -4.83
CA LEU A 174 15.56 -16.36 -3.69
C LEU A 174 16.31 -17.25 -2.69
N LEU A 175 17.05 -18.26 -3.19
CA LEU A 175 17.85 -19.16 -2.35
C LEU A 175 19.00 -18.45 -1.64
N SER A 176 19.63 -17.46 -2.29
CA SER A 176 20.70 -16.67 -1.67
C SER A 176 20.19 -15.72 -0.59
N THR A 177 18.99 -15.16 -0.77
CA THR A 177 18.41 -14.19 0.18
C THR A 177 17.73 -14.88 1.35
N PHE A 178 17.07 -16.02 1.12
CA PHE A 178 16.27 -16.71 2.11
C PHE A 178 16.78 -18.15 2.33
N SER A 179 17.58 -18.34 3.39
CA SER A 179 18.12 -19.65 3.77
C SER A 179 17.07 -20.71 4.13
N VAL A 180 15.83 -20.29 4.38
CA VAL A 180 14.68 -21.16 4.67
C VAL A 180 14.04 -21.75 3.41
N ILE A 181 14.30 -21.17 2.23
CA ILE A 181 13.83 -21.70 0.95
C ILE A 181 14.78 -22.82 0.52
N LYS A 182 14.24 -23.99 0.20
CA LYS A 182 15.01 -25.14 -0.31
C LYS A 182 14.89 -25.29 -1.82
N LYS A 183 13.78 -24.85 -2.40
CA LYS A 183 13.47 -25.05 -3.82
C LYS A 183 12.47 -24.03 -4.32
N VAL A 184 12.62 -23.61 -5.57
CA VAL A 184 11.62 -22.77 -6.26
C VAL A 184 10.99 -23.55 -7.41
N ARG A 185 9.65 -23.59 -7.44
CA ARG A 185 8.84 -24.18 -8.50
C ARG A 185 8.19 -23.06 -9.30
N ASP A 186 8.24 -23.21 -10.61
CA ASP A 186 7.49 -22.36 -11.52
C ASP A 186 6.23 -23.10 -11.95
N GLU A 187 5.06 -22.48 -11.81
CA GLU A 187 3.77 -23.04 -12.26
C GLU A 187 3.30 -22.47 -13.60
N THR A 188 4.10 -21.63 -14.23
CA THR A 188 3.77 -21.01 -15.51
C THR A 188 3.99 -22.00 -16.64
N GLU A 189 3.00 -22.15 -17.51
CA GLU A 189 3.15 -22.89 -18.76
C GLU A 189 3.85 -22.01 -19.79
N HIS A 190 5.17 -22.11 -19.88
CA HIS A 190 6.00 -21.45 -20.90
C HIS A 190 5.83 -22.10 -22.29
N LEU A 191 4.61 -22.47 -22.65
CA LEU A 191 4.29 -23.05 -23.95
C LEU A 191 4.34 -21.96 -25.01
N HIS A 192 4.92 -22.29 -26.16
CA HIS A 192 4.89 -21.42 -27.33
C HIS A 192 3.44 -21.30 -27.82
N GLY A 193 2.89 -20.09 -27.87
CA GLY A 193 1.49 -19.86 -28.21
C GLY A 193 1.19 -18.42 -28.64
N THR A 194 -0.04 -18.17 -29.10
CA THR A 194 -0.52 -16.91 -29.70
C THR A 194 -0.54 -15.69 -28.78
N HIS A 195 -0.10 -15.83 -27.52
CA HIS A 195 0.03 -14.75 -26.53
C HIS A 195 1.44 -14.15 -26.48
N SER A 196 2.40 -14.69 -27.25
CA SER A 196 3.72 -14.09 -27.45
C SER A 196 3.56 -12.87 -28.35
N PHE A 197 3.26 -11.72 -27.76
CA PHE A 197 3.29 -10.45 -28.49
C PHE A 197 4.72 -10.20 -28.98
N TYR A 198 4.87 -10.19 -30.30
CA TYR A 198 5.97 -9.54 -31.00
C TYR A 198 5.82 -8.02 -30.91
#